data_AF-A0A933YM45-F1
#
_entry.id   AF-A0A933YM45-F1
#
_cell.length_a   1.000
_cell.length_b   1.000
_cell.length_c   1.000
_cell.angle_alpha   90.00
_cell.angle_beta   90.00
_cell.angle_gamma   90.00
#
_symmetry.space_group_name_H-M   'P 1'
#
loop_
_entity.id
_entity.type
_entity.pdbx_description
1 polymer ?
#
loop_
_entity_poly.entity_id
_entity_poly.type
_entity_poly.pdbx_seq_one_letter_code
_entity_poly.pdbx_strand_id
1 'polypeptide(L)'
;MALNKVPIKAGGGVVRVEIAFGFAQVGAYTLKLWYQSGQGKVLGEGVNTDLTPDVFDLPKPPKSNIGRILDCVATVIAPNPKPGERYRVDMIVWQDGAECGREFDEGPLSRKSISTRLAVELLAVEIRAK
;
A
#
# COMPACT_ATOMS: atom_id res chain seq x y z
N MET A 1 12.24 9.84 -9.16
CA MET A 1 11.60 8.59 -9.65
C MET A 1 10.14 8.89 -9.94
N ALA A 2 9.60 8.36 -11.03
CA ALA A 2 8.16 8.43 -11.30
C ALA A 2 7.44 7.46 -10.36
N LEU A 3 6.26 7.85 -9.86
CA LEU A 3 5.40 6.96 -9.07
C LEU A 3 4.78 5.90 -9.98
N ASN A 4 4.61 4.70 -9.43
CA ASN A 4 3.80 3.68 -10.08
C ASN A 4 2.34 4.13 -10.11
N LYS A 5 1.66 3.80 -11.20
CA LYS A 5 0.32 4.32 -11.53
C LYS A 5 -0.69 3.17 -11.47
N VAL A 6 -1.66 3.30 -10.57
CA VAL A 6 -2.65 2.26 -10.32
C VAL A 6 -4.01 2.67 -10.88
N PRO A 7 -4.52 1.96 -11.90
CA PRO A 7 -5.82 2.26 -12.51
C PRO A 7 -7.00 1.92 -11.59
N ILE A 8 -7.95 2.85 -11.42
CA ILE A 8 -9.24 2.64 -10.74
C ILE A 8 -10.42 3.13 -11.60
N LYS A 9 -11.57 2.48 -11.47
CA LYS A 9 -12.83 2.86 -12.12
C LYS A 9 -13.51 3.99 -11.35
N ALA A 10 -13.70 5.12 -12.01
CA ALA A 10 -14.34 6.31 -11.41
C ALA A 10 -15.76 6.02 -10.88
N GLY A 11 -16.52 5.19 -11.59
CA GLY A 11 -17.88 4.76 -11.24
C GLY A 11 -17.97 3.35 -10.66
N GLY A 12 -16.84 2.74 -10.29
CA GLY A 12 -16.82 1.40 -9.69
C GLY A 12 -17.26 1.39 -8.21
N GLY A 13 -17.07 0.24 -7.56
CA GLY A 13 -17.24 0.06 -6.13
C GLY A 13 -16.11 0.70 -5.31
N VAL A 14 -16.14 0.48 -4.00
CA VAL A 14 -15.14 1.01 -3.07
C VAL A 14 -13.74 0.56 -3.47
N VAL A 15 -12.78 1.49 -3.43
CA VAL A 15 -11.35 1.17 -3.59
C VAL A 15 -10.83 0.79 -2.22
N ARG A 16 -10.17 -0.36 -2.11
CA ARG A 16 -9.53 -0.84 -0.89
C ARG A 16 -8.03 -0.87 -1.07
N VAL A 17 -7.32 -0.64 0.02
CA VAL A 17 -5.86 -0.78 0.08
C VAL A 17 -5.55 -1.83 1.11
N GLU A 18 -4.75 -2.81 0.72
CA GLU A 18 -4.28 -3.88 1.56
C GLU A 18 -2.79 -3.68 1.85
N ILE A 19 -2.40 -3.79 3.12
CA ILE A 19 -1.01 -3.80 3.55
C ILE A 19 -0.70 -5.18 4.11
N ALA A 20 0.33 -5.82 3.56
CA ALA A 20 0.77 -7.14 3.98
C ALA A 20 2.29 -7.17 4.16
N PHE A 21 2.74 -7.98 5.13
CA PHE A 21 4.14 -8.26 5.36
C PHE A 21 4.40 -9.75 5.14
N GLY A 22 5.46 -10.07 4.40
CA GLY A 22 5.93 -11.43 4.22
C GLY A 22 6.94 -11.85 5.30
N PHE A 23 7.22 -13.15 5.36
CA PHE A 23 8.36 -13.74 6.08
C PHE A 23 8.42 -13.53 7.62
N ALA A 24 7.26 -13.49 8.30
CA ALA A 24 7.12 -13.59 9.76
C ALA A 24 7.96 -12.59 10.58
N GLN A 25 7.92 -11.31 10.20
CA GLN A 25 8.64 -10.22 10.85
C GLN A 25 7.72 -9.36 11.71
N VAL A 26 8.27 -8.79 12.78
CA VAL A 26 7.57 -7.72 13.49
C VAL A 26 7.69 -6.46 12.65
N GLY A 27 6.58 -5.79 12.40
CA GLY A 27 6.57 -4.56 11.61
C GLY A 27 5.60 -3.54 12.14
N ALA A 28 5.78 -2.29 11.73
CA ALA A 28 4.80 -1.23 11.90
C ALA A 28 4.70 -0.45 10.59
N TYR A 29 3.53 0.10 10.31
CA TYR A 29 3.34 0.95 9.14
C TYR A 29 2.36 2.09 9.39
N THR A 30 2.49 3.12 8.58
CA THR A 30 1.52 4.22 8.47
C THR A 30 1.14 4.38 7.01
N LEU A 31 -0.17 4.30 6.72
CA LEU A 31 -0.72 4.54 5.40
C LEU A 31 -1.35 5.94 5.34
N LYS A 32 -0.90 6.75 4.39
CA LYS A 32 -1.42 8.09 4.11
C LYS A 32 -2.01 8.18 2.71
N LEU A 33 -3.06 8.99 2.59
CA LEU A 33 -3.61 9.45 1.33
C LEU A 33 -3.29 10.93 1.16
N TRP A 34 -2.49 11.26 0.15
CA TRP A 34 -2.17 12.63 -0.22
C TRP A 34 -3.17 13.14 -1.26
N TYR A 35 -3.77 14.28 -0.95
CA TYR A 35 -4.64 15.02 -1.86
C TYR A 35 -3.80 15.84 -2.84
N GLN A 36 -4.37 16.17 -4.00
CA GLN A 36 -3.72 17.03 -5.00
C GLN A 36 -3.39 18.43 -4.47
N SER A 37 -4.08 18.88 -3.41
CA SER A 37 -3.77 20.13 -2.71
C SER A 37 -2.48 20.08 -1.88
N GLY A 38 -1.83 18.92 -1.76
CA GLY A 38 -0.64 18.70 -0.92
C GLY A 38 -0.97 18.37 0.54
N GLN A 39 -2.24 18.40 0.95
CA GLN A 39 -2.65 17.91 2.26
C GLN A 39 -2.59 16.38 2.29
N GLY A 40 -2.27 15.81 3.45
CA GLY A 40 -2.26 14.36 3.68
C GLY A 40 -3.25 13.98 4.77
N LYS A 41 -3.94 12.86 4.58
CA LYS A 41 -4.77 12.23 5.62
C LYS A 41 -4.22 10.85 5.94
N VAL A 42 -4.03 10.55 7.23
CA VAL A 42 -3.75 9.18 7.68
C VAL A 42 -5.01 8.35 7.47
N LEU A 43 -4.87 7.28 6.70
CA LEU A 43 -5.94 6.29 6.49
C LEU A 43 -5.92 5.23 7.59
N GLY A 44 -4.72 4.85 8.02
CA GLY A 44 -4.53 3.84 9.03
C GLY A 44 -3.08 3.67 9.44
N GLU A 45 -2.92 3.03 10.58
CA GLU A 45 -1.65 2.62 11.15
C GLU A 45 -1.85 1.20 11.68
N GLY A 46 -0.80 0.39 11.64
CA GLY A 46 -0.89 -0.99 12.06
C GLY A 46 0.46 -1.58 12.40
N VAL A 47 0.42 -2.78 12.96
CA VAL A 47 1.58 -3.59 13.27
C VAL A 47 1.41 -4.96 12.64
N ASN A 48 2.50 -5.51 12.14
CA ASN A 48 2.51 -6.88 11.64
C ASN A 48 2.77 -7.84 12.79
N THR A 49 1.70 -8.30 13.43
CA THR A 49 1.75 -9.30 14.51
C THR A 49 1.16 -10.65 14.11
N ASP A 50 0.50 -10.74 12.97
CA ASP A 50 -0.06 -11.97 12.42
C ASP A 50 0.17 -12.07 10.90
N LEU A 51 -0.50 -13.01 10.24
CA LEU A 51 -0.41 -13.22 8.78
C LEU A 51 -1.62 -12.66 8.02
N THR A 52 -2.52 -11.97 8.71
CA THR A 52 -3.73 -11.39 8.12
C THR A 52 -3.38 -10.00 7.58
N PRO A 53 -3.61 -9.73 6.29
CA PRO A 53 -3.41 -8.39 5.76
C PRO A 53 -4.38 -7.38 6.37
N ASP A 54 -3.89 -6.17 6.61
CA ASP A 54 -4.73 -5.06 7.03
C ASP A 54 -5.35 -4.37 5.81
N VAL A 55 -6.65 -4.05 5.89
CA VAL A 55 -7.41 -3.51 4.77
C VAL A 55 -8.06 -2.18 5.13
N PHE A 56 -7.91 -1.19 4.25
CA PHE A 56 -8.44 0.17 4.40
C PHE A 56 -9.30 0.57 3.21
N ASP A 57 -10.53 0.98 3.47
CA ASP A 57 -11.42 1.55 2.44
C ASP A 57 -11.07 3.03 2.19
N LEU A 58 -10.91 3.40 0.91
CA LEU A 58 -10.73 4.80 0.53
C LEU A 58 -12.05 5.58 0.60
N PRO A 59 -11.99 6.93 0.76
CA PRO A 59 -13.17 7.77 0.74
C PRO A 59 -14.04 7.55 -0.51
N LYS A 60 -15.35 7.40 -0.31
CA LYS A 60 -16.32 7.40 -1.41
C LYS A 60 -16.63 8.84 -1.85
N PRO A 61 -16.98 9.06 -3.14
CA PRO A 61 -17.00 8.08 -4.22
C PRO A 61 -15.59 7.80 -4.78
N PRO A 62 -15.36 6.66 -5.47
CA PRO A 62 -14.05 6.30 -6.04
C PRO A 62 -13.44 7.37 -6.93
N LYS A 63 -14.26 8.07 -7.73
CA LYS A 63 -13.81 9.21 -8.55
C LYS A 63 -13.06 10.29 -7.76
N SER A 64 -13.34 10.45 -6.46
CA SER A 64 -12.67 11.44 -5.63
C SER A 64 -11.21 11.10 -5.36
N ASN A 65 -10.82 9.83 -5.50
CA ASN A 65 -9.46 9.36 -5.23
C ASN A 65 -8.54 9.42 -6.46
N ILE A 66 -9.07 9.74 -7.64
CA ILE A 66 -8.27 9.90 -8.86
C ILE A 66 -7.29 11.07 -8.68
N GLY A 67 -6.04 10.85 -9.06
CA GLY A 67 -4.92 11.77 -8.91
C GLY A 67 -4.42 11.93 -7.47
N ARG A 68 -4.94 11.15 -6.51
CA ARG A 68 -4.39 11.08 -5.15
C ARG A 68 -3.27 10.05 -5.08
N ILE A 69 -2.36 10.24 -4.12
CA ILE A 69 -1.22 9.34 -3.89
C ILE A 69 -1.45 8.56 -2.61
N LEU A 70 -1.32 7.24 -2.68
CA LEU A 70 -1.17 6.39 -1.51
C LEU A 70 0.30 6.31 -1.15
N ASP A 71 0.60 6.46 0.13
CA ASP A 71 1.95 6.51 0.65
C ASP A 71 2.01 5.68 1.94
N CYS A 72 2.66 4.53 1.86
CA CYS A 72 2.87 3.63 2.98
C CYS A 72 4.33 3.71 3.40
N VAL A 73 4.59 4.12 4.64
CA VAL A 73 5.90 3.99 5.26
C VAL A 73 5.84 2.82 6.22
N ALA A 74 6.67 1.82 5.98
CA ALA A 74 6.74 0.60 6.77
C ALA A 74 8.12 0.47 7.41
N THR A 75 8.16 -0.02 8.64
CA THR A 75 9.38 -0.42 9.33
C THR A 75 9.28 -1.89 9.68
N VAL A 76 10.24 -2.66 9.20
CA VAL A 76 10.45 -4.07 9.50
C VAL A 76 11.51 -4.18 10.58
N ILE A 77 11.19 -4.88 11.66
CA ILE A 77 12.07 -5.13 12.79
C ILE A 77 12.37 -6.61 12.87
N ALA A 78 13.65 -6.92 13.02
CA ALA A 78 14.13 -8.26 13.28
C ALA A 78 15.21 -8.21 14.36
N PRO A 79 14.87 -8.57 15.61
CA PRO A 79 15.80 -8.45 16.73
C PRO A 79 17.12 -9.22 16.53
N ASN A 80 17.02 -10.41 15.89
CA ASN A 80 18.13 -11.34 15.65
C ASN A 80 18.13 -11.82 14.19
N PRO A 81 18.52 -10.96 13.22
CA PRO A 81 18.55 -11.32 11.80
C PRO A 81 19.50 -12.51 11.57
N LYS A 82 19.04 -13.55 10.88
CA LYS A 82 19.89 -14.67 10.44
C LYS A 82 20.31 -14.48 8.98
N PRO A 83 21.53 -14.91 8.59
CA PRO A 83 21.93 -14.92 7.19
C PRO A 83 20.90 -15.66 6.33
N GLY A 84 20.44 -15.01 5.26
CA GLY A 84 19.44 -15.56 4.33
C GLY A 84 18.00 -15.16 4.62
N GLU A 85 17.70 -14.55 5.78
CA GLU A 85 16.37 -13.97 6.03
C GLU A 85 16.10 -12.79 5.08
N ARG A 86 14.85 -12.66 4.64
CA ARG A 86 14.40 -11.63 3.70
C ARG A 86 13.15 -10.97 4.24
N TYR A 87 12.97 -9.68 3.96
CA TYR A 87 11.71 -9.00 4.20
C TYR A 87 10.95 -8.80 2.90
N ARG A 88 9.64 -8.59 3.04
CA ARG A 88 8.78 -8.12 1.97
C ARG A 88 7.61 -7.33 2.57
N VAL A 89 7.32 -6.18 1.98
CA VAL A 89 6.13 -5.36 2.30
C VAL A 89 5.39 -5.12 1.00
N ASP A 90 4.11 -5.43 0.97
CA ASP A 90 3.22 -5.20 -0.18
C ASP A 90 2.16 -4.13 0.19
N MET A 91 1.88 -3.25 -0.77
CA MET A 91 0.70 -2.39 -0.79
C MET A 91 -0.11 -2.72 -2.04
N ILE A 92 -1.29 -3.31 -1.86
CA ILE A 92 -2.13 -3.78 -2.96
C ILE A 92 -3.40 -2.94 -3.01
N VAL A 93 -3.79 -2.49 -4.19
CA VAL A 93 -5.03 -1.73 -4.41
C VAL A 93 -6.05 -2.65 -5.05
N TRP A 94 -7.25 -2.69 -4.47
CA TRP A 94 -8.36 -3.51 -4.91
C TRP A 94 -9.57 -2.65 -5.28
N GLN A 95 -10.34 -3.07 -6.28
CA GLN A 95 -11.66 -2.51 -6.56
C GLN A 95 -12.54 -3.60 -7.18
N ASP A 96 -13.81 -3.65 -6.79
CA ASP A 96 -14.79 -4.63 -7.30
C ASP A 96 -14.32 -6.10 -7.14
N GLY A 97 -13.53 -6.40 -6.11
CA GLY A 97 -13.00 -7.74 -5.87
C GLY A 97 -11.82 -8.14 -6.78
N ALA A 98 -11.27 -7.21 -7.57
CA ALA A 98 -10.10 -7.44 -8.41
C ALA A 98 -8.91 -6.55 -7.98
N GLU A 99 -7.70 -7.08 -8.14
CA GLU A 99 -6.46 -6.32 -7.94
C GLU A 99 -6.32 -5.30 -9.07
N CYS A 100 -6.26 -4.03 -8.72
CA CYS A 100 -6.03 -2.92 -9.64
C CYS A 100 -4.54 -2.69 -9.88
N GLY A 101 -3.72 -2.98 -8.88
CA GLY A 101 -2.27 -2.84 -8.94
C GLY A 101 -1.62 -3.02 -7.57
N ARG A 102 -0.28 -3.10 -7.59
CA ARG A 102 0.54 -3.41 -6.43
C ARG A 102 1.85 -2.65 -6.48
N GLU A 103 2.29 -2.21 -5.31
CA GLU A 103 3.65 -1.74 -5.05
C GLU A 103 4.25 -2.58 -3.93
N PHE A 104 5.53 -2.92 -4.02
CA PHE A 104 6.18 -3.72 -2.99
C PHE A 104 7.66 -3.42 -2.90
N ASP A 105 8.22 -3.69 -1.73
CA ASP A 105 9.66 -3.68 -1.51
C ASP A 105 10.06 -4.97 -0.82
N GLU A 106 11.19 -5.51 -1.21
CA GLU A 106 11.75 -6.73 -0.64
C GLU A 106 13.27 -6.70 -0.68
N GLY A 107 13.88 -7.42 0.26
CA GLY A 107 15.33 -7.46 0.31
C GLY A 107 15.87 -8.33 1.43
N PRO A 108 17.20 -8.42 1.54
CA PRO A 108 17.85 -9.14 2.62
C PRO A 108 17.62 -8.42 3.94
N LEU A 109 17.24 -9.18 4.95
CA LEU A 109 17.08 -8.70 6.31
C LEU A 109 18.46 -8.71 7.00
N SER A 110 19.32 -7.79 6.58
CA SER A 110 20.73 -7.69 7.01
C SER A 110 20.93 -6.84 8.27
N ARG A 111 19.87 -6.20 8.76
CA ARG A 111 19.89 -5.24 9.87
C ARG A 111 18.72 -5.50 10.79
N LYS A 112 18.83 -4.99 12.02
CA LYS A 112 17.77 -5.12 13.02
C LYS A 112 16.51 -4.33 12.70
N SER A 113 16.63 -3.30 11.87
CA SER A 113 15.52 -2.47 11.42
C SER A 113 15.76 -2.02 9.98
N ILE A 114 14.71 -2.10 9.17
CA ILE A 114 14.65 -1.64 7.79
C ILE A 114 13.39 -0.81 7.64
N SER A 115 13.52 0.45 7.19
CA SER A 115 12.38 1.26 6.82
C SER A 115 12.29 1.36 5.30
N THR A 116 11.09 1.15 4.77
CA THR A 116 10.77 1.25 3.35
C THR A 116 9.56 2.14 3.12
N ARG A 117 9.43 2.63 1.89
CA ARG A 117 8.34 3.51 1.46
C ARG A 117 7.78 2.99 0.15
N LEU A 118 6.48 2.68 0.16
CA LEU A 118 5.72 2.28 -1.02
C LEU A 118 4.79 3.44 -1.40
N ALA A 119 4.80 3.86 -2.66
CA ALA A 119 3.96 4.97 -3.10
C ALA A 119 3.39 4.76 -4.51
N VAL A 120 2.07 4.97 -4.65
CA VAL A 120 1.36 4.85 -5.94
C VAL A 120 0.43 6.03 -6.16
N GLU A 121 0.29 6.44 -7.42
CA GLU A 121 -0.72 7.40 -7.87
C GLU A 121 -1.95 6.67 -8.41
N LEU A 122 -3.15 7.03 -7.97
CA LEU A 122 -4.40 6.45 -8.46
C LEU A 122 -4.87 7.18 -9.72
N LEU A 123 -5.11 6.45 -10.82
CA LEU A 123 -5.56 7.04 -12.09
C LEU A 123 -6.92 6.53 -12.52
N ALA A 124 -7.62 7.31 -13.34
CA ALA A 124 -8.87 6.88 -13.95
C ALA A 124 -8.61 5.81 -15.03
N VAL A 125 -9.43 4.76 -15.06
CA VAL A 125 -9.60 3.94 -16.26
C VAL A 125 -10.79 4.43 -17.05
N GLU A 126 -10.58 4.66 -18.35
CA GLU A 126 -11.70 4.79 -19.28
C GLU A 126 -12.33 3.42 -19.51
N ILE A 127 -13.55 3.22 -18.99
CA ILE A 127 -14.37 2.09 -19.44
C ILE A 127 -14.93 2.50 -20.80
N ARG A 128 -14.33 1.99 -21.88
CA ARG A 128 -14.98 2.06 -23.20
C ARG A 128 -16.22 1.17 -23.15
N ALA A 129 -17.41 1.78 -23.13
CA ALA A 129 -18.64 1.06 -23.40
C ALA A 129 -18.53 0.46 -24.82
N LYS A 130 -18.75 -0.85 -24.92
CA LYS A 130 -18.96 -1.53 -26.20
C LYS A 130 -20.40 -1.31 -26.65
#